data_AF-A0A8B8MZA4-F1
#
_entry.id   AF-A0A8B8MZA4-F1
#
_cell.length_a   1.000
_cell.length_b   1.000
_cell.length_c   1.000
_cell.angle_alpha   90.00
_cell.angle_beta   90.00
_cell.angle_gamma   90.00
#
_symmetry.space_group_name_H-M   'P 1'
#
loop_
_entity.id
_entity.type
_entity.pdbx_description
1 polymer ?
#
loop_
_entity_poly.entity_id
_entity_poly.type
_entity_poly.pdbx_seq_one_letter_code
_entity_poly.pdbx_strand_id
1 'polypeptide(L)'
;MESLRNMLLLQYLINFLEGDFSSRSYFYRETMDWTVIRESSLSMLLCSRRFSYRNLMKDCPSVLCELRQLCTGFGNDLMLPEFSEAKSSKVCDTSLVIASLEAVDNTCTAMQKLMTMIMELDVLKNQADKKGCTTRADGFRTPLLEIILDELLYNNEILSPYLQVFNQPKWKLELILQYLSKYTAKPSVRTRRSSDYTDDPTFGGVLKCLSNGSSLRSIMKKIGAETVQLLLAHAFQAQLALSCKSHSAEDVSKSDGDVVDCSLMEICKHMISAFDGLKKMDEQMDILPTGKEALFVATAILSIKS
;
A
#
# COMPACT_ATOMS: atom_id res chain seq x y z
N MET A 1 23.59 19.95 -0.94
CA MET A 1 24.46 18.91 -1.57
C MET A 1 24.43 17.58 -0.81
N GLU A 2 24.60 17.55 0.51
CA GLU A 2 24.62 16.31 1.29
C GLU A 2 23.29 15.52 1.20
N SER A 3 22.14 16.18 1.36
CA SER A 3 20.83 15.52 1.24
C SER A 3 20.60 14.89 -0.14
N LEU A 4 20.99 15.60 -1.22
CA LEU A 4 20.92 15.08 -2.60
C LEU A 4 21.80 13.85 -2.78
N ARG A 5 23.04 13.91 -2.29
CA ARG A 5 23.95 12.76 -2.32
C ARG A 5 23.36 11.56 -1.57
N ASN A 6 22.79 11.76 -0.39
CA ASN A 6 22.19 10.69 0.41
C ASN A 6 20.98 10.07 -0.29
N MET A 7 20.14 10.89 -0.94
CA MET A 7 19.03 10.43 -1.78
C MET A 7 19.51 9.54 -2.93
N LEU A 8 20.52 9.97 -3.69
CA LEU A 8 21.08 9.19 -4.80
C LEU A 8 21.73 7.88 -4.31
N LEU A 9 22.42 7.91 -3.17
CA LEU A 9 22.99 6.71 -2.56
C LEU A 9 21.90 5.72 -2.11
N LEU A 10 20.80 6.22 -1.54
CA LEU A 10 19.66 5.40 -1.17
C LEU A 10 19.02 4.75 -2.40
N GLN A 11 18.80 5.52 -3.46
CA GLN A 11 18.26 5.00 -4.73
C GLN A 11 19.16 3.90 -5.31
N TYR A 12 20.48 4.12 -5.33
CA TYR A 12 21.44 3.11 -5.78
C TYR A 12 21.37 1.83 -4.93
N LEU A 13 21.37 1.97 -3.61
CA LEU A 13 21.28 0.82 -2.70
C LEU A 13 19.99 0.02 -2.95
N ILE A 14 18.85 0.68 -3.09
CA ILE A 14 17.57 0.01 -3.30
C ILE A 14 17.55 -0.74 -4.64
N ASN A 15 18.11 -0.15 -5.70
CA ASN A 15 18.22 -0.81 -7.01
C ASN A 15 19.16 -2.04 -6.94
N PHE A 16 20.26 -1.96 -6.18
CA PHE A 16 21.13 -3.11 -5.94
C PHE A 16 20.38 -4.24 -5.20
N LEU A 17 19.65 -3.89 -4.14
CA LEU A 17 18.85 -4.87 -3.38
C LEU A 17 17.77 -5.52 -4.24
N GLU A 18 17.12 -4.75 -5.12
CA GLU A 18 16.12 -5.29 -6.04
C GLU A 18 16.71 -6.28 -7.04
N GLY A 19 17.85 -5.96 -7.66
CA GLY A 19 18.47 -6.86 -8.62
C GLY A 19 18.75 -8.22 -8.01
N ASP A 20 19.35 -8.26 -6.82
CA ASP A 20 19.63 -9.49 -6.09
C ASP A 20 18.35 -10.21 -5.63
N PHE A 21 17.41 -9.47 -5.01
CA PHE A 21 16.18 -10.06 -4.49
C PHE A 21 15.28 -10.63 -5.58
N SER A 22 15.16 -9.95 -6.72
CA SER A 22 14.29 -10.35 -7.84
C SER A 22 14.79 -11.63 -8.50
N SER A 23 16.09 -11.73 -8.78
CA SER A 23 16.70 -12.94 -9.35
C SER A 23 16.53 -14.15 -8.42
N ARG A 24 16.76 -13.96 -7.12
CA ARG A 24 16.58 -15.00 -6.11
C ARG A 24 15.10 -15.39 -5.94
N SER A 25 14.19 -14.42 -6.01
CA SER A 25 12.74 -14.64 -5.96
C SER A 25 12.23 -15.44 -7.15
N TYR A 26 12.76 -15.18 -8.34
CA TYR A 26 12.46 -15.99 -9.51
C TYR A 26 12.88 -17.45 -9.30
N PHE A 27 14.14 -17.67 -8.90
CA PHE A 27 14.66 -19.03 -8.66
C PHE A 27 13.92 -19.76 -7.54
N TYR A 28 13.56 -19.06 -6.47
CA TYR A 28 12.76 -19.63 -5.38
C TYR A 28 11.39 -20.11 -5.84
N ARG A 29 10.72 -19.38 -6.75
CA ARG A 29 9.41 -19.82 -7.27
C ARG A 29 9.51 -21.12 -8.05
N GLU A 30 10.64 -21.40 -8.69
CA GLU A 30 10.87 -22.64 -9.42
C GLU A 30 11.30 -23.80 -8.51
N THR A 31 12.19 -23.53 -7.55
CA THR A 31 12.85 -24.58 -6.73
C THR A 31 12.22 -24.79 -5.37
N MET A 32 11.48 -23.81 -4.86
CA MET A 32 10.99 -23.73 -3.49
C MET A 32 12.11 -23.77 -2.43
N ASP A 33 13.36 -23.47 -2.81
CA ASP A 33 14.49 -23.45 -1.89
C ASP A 33 14.58 -22.13 -1.11
N TRP A 34 14.05 -22.12 0.10
CA TRP A 34 14.06 -20.95 0.99
C TRP A 34 15.47 -20.39 1.25
N THR A 35 16.51 -21.23 1.20
CA THR A 35 17.88 -20.78 1.49
C THR A 35 18.35 -19.68 0.54
N VAL A 36 17.90 -19.74 -0.72
CA VAL A 36 18.20 -18.74 -1.76
C VAL A 36 17.64 -17.36 -1.40
N ILE A 37 16.41 -17.30 -0.87
CA ILE A 37 15.79 -16.05 -0.40
C ILE A 37 16.44 -15.56 0.88
N ARG A 38 16.69 -16.48 1.83
CA ARG A 38 17.31 -16.17 3.11
C ARG A 38 18.65 -15.47 2.94
N GLU A 39 19.42 -15.89 1.94
CA GLU A 39 20.74 -15.35 1.59
C GLU A 39 20.67 -14.11 0.67
N SER A 40 19.48 -13.64 0.32
CA SER A 40 19.36 -12.35 -0.38
C SER A 40 19.89 -11.21 0.49
N SER A 41 20.50 -10.23 -0.16
CA SER A 41 21.02 -9.00 0.45
C SER A 41 19.94 -8.29 1.24
N LEU A 42 18.70 -8.29 0.74
CA LEU A 42 17.54 -7.75 1.44
C LEU A 42 17.26 -8.51 2.74
N SER A 43 17.15 -9.84 2.69
CA SER A 43 16.93 -10.67 3.88
C SER A 43 18.03 -10.49 4.92
N MET A 44 19.30 -10.55 4.49
CA MET A 44 20.45 -10.35 5.36
C MET A 44 20.47 -8.95 6.00
N LEU A 45 20.11 -7.91 5.24
CA LEU A 45 20.01 -6.55 5.76
C LEU A 45 18.93 -6.47 6.84
N LEU A 46 17.72 -6.96 6.58
CA LEU A 46 16.59 -6.84 7.51
C LEU A 46 16.76 -7.68 8.79
N CYS A 47 17.53 -8.77 8.73
CA CYS A 47 17.87 -9.61 9.88
C CYS A 47 19.14 -9.13 10.61
N SER A 48 19.80 -8.07 10.12
CA SER A 48 21.01 -7.53 10.71
C SER A 48 20.74 -6.92 12.08
N ARG A 49 21.59 -7.25 13.06
CA ARG A 49 21.56 -6.63 14.40
C ARG A 49 22.16 -5.22 14.43
N ARG A 50 22.68 -4.73 13.29
CA ARG A 50 23.37 -3.43 13.21
C ARG A 50 22.41 -2.23 13.25
N PHE A 51 21.12 -2.45 12.97
CA PHE A 51 20.10 -1.40 13.04
C PHE A 51 18.76 -1.96 13.52
N SER A 52 17.87 -1.08 13.97
CA SER A 52 16.51 -1.45 14.35
C SER A 52 15.59 -1.37 13.14
N TYR A 53 15.32 -2.53 12.52
CA TYR A 53 14.36 -2.63 11.42
C TYR A 53 13.01 -2.01 11.76
N ARG A 54 12.49 -2.30 12.97
CA ARG A 54 11.17 -1.81 13.40
C ARG A 54 11.16 -0.29 13.44
N ASN A 55 12.18 0.33 14.04
CA ASN A 55 12.23 1.78 14.16
C ASN A 55 12.41 2.43 12.77
N LEU A 56 13.26 1.85 11.91
CA LEU A 56 13.45 2.36 10.55
C LEU A 56 12.14 2.35 9.75
N MET A 57 11.40 1.25 9.79
CA MET A 57 10.17 1.11 9.01
C MET A 57 8.99 1.89 9.59
N LYS A 58 9.00 2.15 10.90
CA LYS A 58 8.01 2.97 11.58
C LYS A 58 7.95 4.39 11.01
N ASP A 59 9.09 4.97 10.70
CA ASP A 59 9.17 6.36 10.24
C ASP A 59 8.93 6.50 8.71
N CYS A 60 9.03 5.40 7.96
CA CYS A 60 8.88 5.39 6.50
C CYS A 60 7.55 5.99 5.99
N PRO A 61 6.36 5.71 6.56
CA PRO A 61 5.12 6.32 6.12
C PRO A 61 5.14 7.85 6.19
N SER A 62 5.59 8.42 7.30
CA SER A 62 5.69 9.88 7.48
C SER A 62 6.71 10.49 6.54
N VAL A 63 7.89 9.88 6.41
CA VAL A 63 8.93 10.34 5.48
C VAL A 63 8.44 10.32 4.03
N LEU A 64 7.70 9.29 3.61
CA LEU A 64 7.10 9.26 2.27
C LEU A 64 6.12 10.41 2.04
N CYS A 65 5.31 10.74 3.06
CA CYS A 65 4.37 11.86 2.98
C CYS A 65 5.12 13.19 2.86
N GLU A 66 6.15 13.40 3.69
CA GLU A 66 7.00 14.59 3.67
C GLU A 66 7.72 14.77 2.31
N LEU A 67 8.29 13.69 1.76
CA LEU A 67 8.93 13.72 0.44
C LEU A 67 7.94 14.14 -0.65
N ARG A 68 6.68 13.69 -0.58
CA ARG A 68 5.66 14.13 -1.53
C ARG A 68 5.26 15.58 -1.33
N GLN A 69 5.10 16.01 -0.09
CA GLN A 69 4.77 17.40 0.24
C GLN A 69 5.83 18.35 -0.32
N LEU A 70 7.11 17.98 -0.22
CA LEU A 70 8.20 18.71 -0.87
C LEU A 70 7.94 18.79 -2.37
N CYS A 71 7.68 17.67 -3.06
CA CYS A 71 7.39 17.69 -4.49
C CYS A 71 6.19 18.57 -4.89
N THR A 72 5.11 18.59 -4.09
CA THR A 72 3.92 19.40 -4.38
C THR A 72 4.07 20.87 -3.99
N GLY A 73 4.86 21.17 -2.95
CA GLY A 73 5.12 22.52 -2.45
C GLY A 73 5.94 23.37 -3.41
N PHE A 74 6.84 22.74 -4.19
CA PHE A 74 7.59 23.41 -5.26
C PHE A 74 6.71 23.87 -6.44
N GLY A 75 5.46 23.43 -6.52
CA GLY A 75 4.53 23.81 -7.59
C GLY A 75 3.89 25.19 -7.43
N ASN A 76 3.79 25.72 -6.19
CA ASN A 76 2.96 26.90 -5.91
C ASN A 76 3.71 28.08 -5.28
N ASP A 77 4.88 27.91 -4.67
CA ASP A 77 5.70 29.05 -4.20
C ASP A 77 7.19 28.77 -4.41
N LEU A 78 7.81 29.60 -5.24
CA LEU A 78 9.21 29.52 -5.66
C LEU A 78 10.13 30.19 -4.62
N MET A 79 10.04 29.77 -3.35
CA MET A 79 10.96 30.19 -2.29
C MET A 79 11.71 28.97 -1.76
N LEU A 80 12.92 28.77 -2.30
CA LEU A 80 13.88 27.79 -1.81
C LEU A 80 14.17 28.02 -0.31
N PRO A 81 14.46 26.96 0.47
CA PRO A 81 15.25 27.14 1.68
C PRO A 81 16.64 27.62 1.26
N GLU A 82 17.09 28.71 1.88
CA GLU A 82 18.32 29.46 1.58
C GLU A 82 19.54 28.57 1.32
N PHE A 83 19.79 28.25 0.05
CA PHE A 83 21.12 27.82 -0.39
C PHE A 83 21.92 29.09 -0.68
N SER A 84 22.61 29.58 0.36
CA SER A 84 23.78 30.48 0.33
C SER A 84 24.00 31.27 -0.96
N GLU A 85 23.74 32.58 -0.88
CA GLU A 85 24.01 33.57 -1.93
C GLU A 85 25.44 33.50 -2.49
N ALA A 86 25.54 33.17 -3.79
CA ALA A 86 26.60 33.67 -4.64
C ALA A 86 26.00 33.94 -6.03
N LYS A 87 26.00 35.22 -6.43
CA LYS A 87 25.46 35.72 -7.70
C LYS A 87 25.93 34.88 -8.89
N SER A 88 25.05 34.07 -9.48
CA SER A 88 25.26 33.54 -10.83
C SER A 88 23.94 33.15 -11.52
N SER A 89 23.83 33.53 -12.80
CA SER A 89 22.94 33.02 -13.85
C SER A 89 21.61 32.37 -13.45
N LYS A 90 20.52 33.12 -13.65
CA LYS A 90 19.10 32.73 -13.50
C LYS A 90 18.68 31.45 -14.27
N VAL A 91 19.52 30.93 -15.17
CA VAL A 91 19.30 29.69 -15.95
C VAL A 91 19.88 28.46 -15.24
N CYS A 92 20.95 28.63 -14.44
CA CYS A 92 21.56 27.54 -13.68
C CYS A 92 20.66 27.09 -12.51
N ASP A 93 19.98 28.05 -11.88
CA ASP A 93 19.10 27.80 -10.73
C ASP A 93 17.88 26.94 -11.11
N THR A 94 17.27 27.18 -12.27
CA THR A 94 16.10 26.40 -12.72
C THR A 94 16.44 24.93 -12.98
N SER A 95 17.57 24.65 -13.64
CA SER A 95 18.02 23.27 -13.89
C SER A 95 18.36 22.53 -12.58
N LEU A 96 18.96 23.23 -11.61
CA LEU A 96 19.25 22.67 -10.29
C LEU A 96 17.97 22.34 -9.51
N VAL A 97 16.97 23.22 -9.56
CA VAL A 97 15.65 23.01 -8.93
C VAL A 97 14.94 21.81 -9.54
N ILE A 98 14.90 21.72 -10.88
CA ILE A 98 14.29 20.58 -11.60
C ILE A 98 14.99 19.27 -11.23
N ALA A 99 16.32 19.23 -11.28
CA ALA A 99 17.10 18.04 -10.93
C ALA A 99 16.88 17.62 -9.46
N SER A 100 16.71 18.59 -8.56
CA SER A 100 16.41 18.32 -7.15
C SER A 100 15.00 17.74 -6.96
N LEU A 101 14.00 18.28 -7.67
CA LEU A 101 12.63 17.77 -7.63
C LEU A 101 12.56 16.32 -8.16
N GLU A 102 13.23 16.07 -9.28
CA GLU A 102 13.34 14.72 -9.86
C GLU A 102 14.05 13.76 -8.89
N ALA A 103 15.10 14.22 -8.21
CA ALA A 103 15.77 13.41 -7.21
C ALA A 103 14.87 13.07 -6.01
N VAL A 104 13.98 13.97 -5.59
CA VAL A 104 13.01 13.70 -4.52
C VAL A 104 11.95 12.68 -4.99
N ASP A 105 11.41 12.84 -6.19
CA ASP A 105 10.40 11.92 -6.74
C ASP A 105 10.98 10.52 -6.98
N ASN A 106 12.20 10.43 -7.50
CA ASN A 106 12.92 9.16 -7.64
C ASN A 106 13.24 8.51 -6.28
N THR A 107 13.56 9.31 -5.27
CA THR A 107 13.72 8.81 -3.88
C THR A 107 12.41 8.22 -3.35
N CYS A 108 11.30 8.92 -3.54
CA CYS A 108 9.98 8.45 -3.12
C CYS A 108 9.63 7.12 -3.81
N THR A 109 9.86 7.03 -5.11
CA THR A 109 9.67 5.80 -5.90
C THR A 109 10.56 4.67 -5.39
N ALA A 110 11.84 4.94 -5.13
CA ALA A 110 12.76 3.95 -4.57
C ALA A 110 12.32 3.47 -3.19
N MET A 111 11.89 4.36 -2.30
CA MET A 111 11.39 3.98 -0.97
C MET A 111 10.15 3.07 -1.07
N GLN A 112 9.19 3.41 -1.93
CA GLN A 112 8.03 2.55 -2.17
C GLN A 112 8.42 1.17 -2.69
N LYS A 113 9.43 1.12 -3.56
CA LYS A 113 9.98 -0.12 -4.11
C LYS A 113 10.66 -0.98 -3.03
N LEU A 114 11.44 -0.36 -2.14
CA LEU A 114 12.00 -1.05 -0.96
C LEU A 114 10.89 -1.65 -0.10
N MET A 115 9.85 -0.87 0.21
CA MET A 115 8.72 -1.35 1.01
C MET A 115 7.99 -2.53 0.34
N THR A 116 7.76 -2.45 -0.98
CA THR A 116 7.19 -3.55 -1.78
C THR A 116 8.02 -4.82 -1.66
N MET A 117 9.35 -4.74 -1.85
CA MET A 117 10.22 -5.92 -1.75
C MET A 117 10.21 -6.54 -0.35
N ILE A 118 10.15 -5.72 0.70
CA ILE A 118 10.07 -6.22 2.09
C ILE A 118 8.74 -6.94 2.30
N MET A 119 7.62 -6.39 1.82
CA MET A 119 6.30 -7.03 1.90
C MET A 119 6.25 -8.33 1.08
N GLU A 120 6.89 -8.38 -0.09
CA GLU A 120 7.03 -9.60 -0.88
C GLU A 120 7.85 -10.66 -0.12
N LEU A 121 8.97 -10.27 0.49
CA LEU A 121 9.76 -11.15 1.33
C LEU A 121 8.93 -11.70 2.51
N ASP A 122 8.08 -10.88 3.14
CA ASP A 122 7.17 -11.33 4.20
C ASP A 122 6.21 -12.43 3.70
N VAL A 123 5.67 -12.28 2.49
CA VAL A 123 4.81 -13.30 1.88
C VAL A 123 5.59 -14.58 1.55
N LEU A 124 6.77 -14.47 0.94
CA LEU A 124 7.60 -15.65 0.63
C LEU A 124 8.00 -16.39 1.91
N LYS A 125 8.36 -15.65 2.96
CA LYS A 125 8.68 -16.22 4.28
C LYS A 125 7.50 -16.95 4.88
N ASN A 126 6.30 -16.34 4.91
CA ASN A 126 5.11 -16.99 5.42
C ASN A 126 4.75 -18.27 4.62
N GLN A 127 4.95 -18.26 3.30
CA GLN A 127 4.78 -19.46 2.47
C GLN A 127 5.79 -20.56 2.80
N ALA A 128 7.06 -20.20 3.01
CA ALA A 128 8.10 -21.14 3.42
C ALA A 128 7.84 -21.68 4.84
N ASP A 129 7.41 -20.82 5.77
CA ASP A 129 7.04 -21.17 7.15
C ASP A 129 5.92 -22.21 7.15
N LYS A 130 4.85 -21.98 6.37
CA LYS A 130 3.72 -22.93 6.21
C LYS A 130 4.15 -24.29 5.66
N LYS A 131 5.22 -24.33 4.87
CA LYS A 131 5.80 -25.57 4.32
C LYS A 131 6.87 -26.20 5.23
N GLY A 132 7.19 -25.58 6.37
CA GLY A 132 8.23 -26.04 7.29
C GLY A 132 9.65 -25.88 6.74
N CYS A 133 9.85 -25.00 5.75
CA CYS A 133 11.16 -24.78 5.10
C CYS A 133 12.04 -23.75 5.84
N THR A 134 11.49 -23.06 6.85
CA THR A 134 12.21 -22.08 7.66
C THR A 134 12.69 -22.69 8.97
N THR A 135 13.64 -22.01 9.59
CA THR A 135 14.30 -22.42 10.81
C THR A 135 14.28 -21.28 11.84
N ARG A 136 14.68 -21.57 13.09
CA ARG A 136 14.83 -20.52 14.11
C ARG A 136 15.86 -19.45 13.74
N ALA A 137 16.83 -19.78 12.88
CA ALA A 137 17.85 -18.84 12.43
C ALA A 137 17.27 -17.73 11.53
N ASP A 138 16.11 -17.96 10.91
CA ASP A 138 15.40 -16.99 10.06
C ASP A 138 14.75 -15.85 10.86
N GLY A 139 14.80 -15.93 12.19
CA GLY A 139 14.35 -14.91 13.13
C GLY A 139 12.84 -14.66 13.10
N PHE A 140 12.33 -14.00 14.12
CA PHE A 140 10.97 -13.45 14.10
C PHE A 140 11.08 -11.95 13.82
N ARG A 141 10.42 -11.48 12.76
CA ARG A 141 10.34 -10.06 12.40
C ARG A 141 8.87 -9.72 12.19
N THR A 142 8.42 -8.61 12.75
CA THR A 142 7.09 -8.07 12.45
C THR A 142 6.99 -7.76 10.95
N PRO A 143 5.99 -8.28 10.23
CA PRO A 143 5.76 -7.95 8.83
C PRO A 143 5.68 -6.44 8.61
N LEU A 144 6.18 -5.94 7.49
CA LEU A 144 6.19 -4.51 7.20
C LEU A 144 4.78 -3.93 7.17
N LEU A 145 3.84 -4.67 6.58
CA LEU A 145 2.45 -4.25 6.47
C LEU A 145 1.82 -4.02 7.86
N GLU A 146 2.14 -4.86 8.85
CA GLU A 146 1.67 -4.68 10.23
C GLU A 146 2.27 -3.42 10.88
N ILE A 147 3.55 -3.13 10.62
CA ILE A 147 4.20 -1.91 11.13
C ILE A 147 3.54 -0.67 10.52
N ILE A 148 3.35 -0.63 9.20
CA ILE A 148 2.69 0.49 8.52
C ILE A 148 1.26 0.65 9.05
N LEU A 149 0.52 -0.45 9.19
CA LEU A 149 -0.84 -0.44 9.68
C LEU A 149 -0.93 0.14 11.09
N ASP A 150 -0.03 -0.25 12.00
CA ASP A 150 0.03 0.30 13.36
C ASP A 150 0.22 1.83 13.34
N GLU A 151 1.10 2.34 12.46
CA GLU A 151 1.35 3.77 12.34
C GLU A 151 0.17 4.55 11.76
N LEU A 152 -0.51 4.00 10.75
CA LEU A 152 -1.70 4.61 10.17
C LEU A 152 -2.90 4.60 11.12
N LEU A 153 -3.01 3.58 11.99
CA LEU A 153 -4.05 3.53 13.03
C LEU A 153 -3.75 4.51 14.18
N TYR A 154 -2.47 4.74 14.49
CA TYR A 154 -2.07 5.66 15.54
C TYR A 154 -2.19 7.12 15.13
N ASN A 155 -1.81 7.44 13.89
CA ASN A 155 -1.85 8.80 13.36
C ASN A 155 -2.74 8.90 12.11
N ASN A 156 -3.98 9.37 12.31
CA ASN A 156 -4.93 9.54 11.22
C ASN A 156 -4.56 10.68 10.25
N GLU A 157 -3.71 11.64 10.67
CA GLU A 157 -3.31 12.78 9.82
C GLU A 157 -2.47 12.33 8.62
N ILE A 158 -1.68 11.27 8.79
CA ILE A 158 -0.84 10.72 7.72
C ILE A 158 -1.59 9.73 6.83
N LEU A 159 -2.80 9.29 7.19
CA LEU A 159 -3.55 8.28 6.44
C LEU A 159 -3.85 8.73 5.01
N SER A 160 -4.44 9.92 4.85
CA SER A 160 -4.79 10.46 3.53
C SER A 160 -3.54 10.75 2.68
N PRO A 161 -2.53 11.50 3.18
CA PRO A 161 -1.28 11.71 2.45
C PRO A 161 -0.60 10.39 2.06
N TYR A 162 -0.55 9.40 2.95
CA TYR A 162 0.10 8.13 2.67
C TYR A 162 -0.61 7.34 1.55
N LEU A 163 -1.94 7.24 1.60
CA LEU A 163 -2.71 6.53 0.56
C LEU A 163 -2.62 7.21 -0.82
N GLN A 164 -2.38 8.52 -0.86
CA GLN A 164 -2.12 9.26 -2.10
C GLN A 164 -0.71 8.99 -2.66
N VAL A 165 0.29 8.83 -1.79
CA VAL A 165 1.69 8.65 -2.19
C VAL A 165 2.02 7.21 -2.55
N PHE A 166 1.54 6.26 -1.75
CA PHE A 166 1.91 4.87 -1.87
C PHE A 166 1.21 4.22 -3.08
N ASN A 167 1.89 4.03 -4.20
CA ASN A 167 1.29 3.68 -5.50
C ASN A 167 1.43 2.22 -5.88
N GLN A 168 1.27 1.32 -4.92
CA GLN A 168 1.38 -0.13 -5.13
C GLN A 168 0.01 -0.80 -4.94
N PRO A 169 -0.74 -1.09 -6.02
CA PRO A 169 -2.15 -1.49 -5.92
C PRO A 169 -2.41 -2.69 -5.01
N LYS A 170 -1.63 -3.77 -5.18
CA LYS A 170 -1.75 -4.99 -4.36
C LYS A 170 -1.63 -4.68 -2.86
N TRP A 171 -0.55 -4.00 -2.49
CA TRP A 171 -0.23 -3.70 -1.09
C TRP A 171 -1.11 -2.60 -0.51
N LYS A 172 -1.52 -1.62 -1.32
CA LYS A 172 -2.49 -0.58 -0.93
C LYS A 172 -3.83 -1.21 -0.58
N LEU A 173 -4.31 -2.11 -1.44
CA LEU A 173 -5.56 -2.81 -1.21
C LEU A 173 -5.49 -3.64 0.07
N GLU A 174 -4.46 -4.48 0.21
CA GLU A 174 -4.25 -5.31 1.40
C GLU A 174 -4.21 -4.48 2.69
N LEU A 175 -3.46 -3.37 2.69
CA LEU A 175 -3.38 -2.45 3.83
C LEU A 175 -4.76 -1.89 4.21
N ILE A 176 -5.55 -1.44 3.23
CA ILE A 176 -6.88 -0.88 3.48
C ILE A 176 -7.84 -1.96 4.01
N LEU A 177 -7.77 -3.17 3.46
CA LEU A 177 -8.62 -4.28 3.91
C LEU A 177 -8.29 -4.65 5.36
N GLN A 178 -7.00 -4.73 5.71
CA GLN A 178 -6.59 -4.94 7.09
C GLN A 178 -6.98 -3.78 8.01
N TYR A 179 -6.86 -2.53 7.56
CA TYR A 179 -7.32 -1.36 8.30
C TYR A 179 -8.81 -1.45 8.64
N LEU A 180 -9.66 -1.68 7.63
CA LEU A 180 -11.11 -1.82 7.83
C LEU A 180 -11.46 -3.03 8.70
N SER A 181 -10.70 -4.13 8.58
CA SER A 181 -10.91 -5.35 9.37
C SER A 181 -10.75 -5.14 10.89
N LYS A 182 -9.99 -4.12 11.32
CA LYS A 182 -9.87 -3.76 12.75
C LYS A 182 -11.16 -3.20 13.32
N TYR A 183 -12.02 -2.63 12.46
CA TYR A 183 -13.25 -1.94 12.86
C TYR A 183 -14.52 -2.72 12.54
N THR A 184 -14.46 -3.67 11.60
CA THR A 184 -15.52 -4.65 11.38
C THR A 184 -15.62 -5.58 12.60
N ALA A 185 -16.84 -6.02 12.93
CA ALA A 185 -16.99 -7.04 13.96
C ALA A 185 -16.34 -8.33 13.46
N LYS A 186 -15.30 -8.82 14.14
CA LYS A 186 -14.84 -10.19 13.93
C LYS A 186 -16.05 -11.10 14.11
N PRO A 187 -16.37 -12.02 13.17
CA PRO A 187 -17.39 -13.02 13.46
C PRO A 187 -17.02 -13.70 14.78
N SER A 188 -18.00 -13.72 15.68
CA SER A 188 -17.87 -14.11 17.08
C SER A 188 -17.14 -15.46 17.23
N VAL A 189 -16.16 -15.47 18.14
CA VAL A 189 -15.68 -16.61 18.96
C VAL A 189 -15.94 -18.00 18.36
N ARG A 190 -14.90 -18.64 17.80
CA ARG A 190 -14.88 -20.10 17.60
C ARG A 190 -13.96 -20.76 18.61
N THR A 191 -14.49 -21.79 19.25
CA THR A 191 -13.83 -22.63 20.24
C THR A 191 -12.61 -23.36 19.66
N ARG A 192 -11.68 -23.69 20.57
CA ARG A 192 -10.27 -24.11 20.47
C ARG A 192 -9.89 -25.28 19.53
N ARG A 193 -10.64 -25.61 18.46
CA ARG A 193 -10.42 -26.85 17.67
C ARG A 193 -10.64 -26.82 16.14
N SER A 194 -10.69 -25.68 15.45
CA SER A 194 -10.64 -25.67 13.97
C SER A 194 -9.43 -24.91 13.45
N SER A 195 -8.48 -25.62 12.86
CA SER A 195 -7.34 -25.09 12.10
C SER A 195 -7.72 -24.78 10.65
N ASP A 196 -8.92 -24.25 10.43
CA ASP A 196 -9.41 -23.94 9.09
C ASP A 196 -9.34 -22.43 8.85
N TYR A 197 -8.58 -22.11 7.80
CA TYR A 197 -8.48 -20.87 7.05
C TYR A 197 -9.41 -19.74 7.55
N THR A 198 -8.86 -18.72 8.20
CA THR A 198 -9.52 -17.41 8.18
C THR A 198 -9.43 -16.92 6.75
N ASP A 199 -10.55 -16.80 6.05
CA ASP A 199 -10.60 -16.10 4.77
C ASP A 199 -10.01 -14.69 4.99
N ASP A 200 -8.92 -14.40 4.30
CA ASP A 200 -8.35 -13.05 4.27
C ASP A 200 -9.44 -12.08 3.81
N PRO A 201 -9.57 -10.90 4.44
CA PRO A 201 -10.67 -9.99 4.16
C PRO A 201 -10.65 -9.59 2.68
N THR A 202 -11.64 -10.02 1.89
CA THR A 202 -11.74 -9.64 0.47
C THR A 202 -12.42 -8.28 0.31
N PHE A 203 -12.07 -7.56 -0.76
CA PHE A 203 -12.70 -6.27 -1.04
C PHE A 203 -14.21 -6.39 -1.27
N GLY A 204 -14.66 -7.43 -1.97
CA GLY A 204 -16.09 -7.74 -2.12
C GLY A 204 -16.78 -7.98 -0.78
N GLY A 205 -16.13 -8.73 0.14
CA GLY A 205 -16.64 -8.96 1.48
C GLY A 205 -16.77 -7.67 2.30
N VAL A 206 -15.77 -6.79 2.23
CA VAL A 206 -15.79 -5.48 2.88
C VAL A 206 -16.90 -4.59 2.32
N LEU A 207 -17.04 -4.51 1.00
CA LEU A 207 -18.11 -3.73 0.36
C LEU A 207 -19.51 -4.25 0.73
N LYS A 208 -19.69 -5.57 0.77
CA LYS A 208 -20.94 -6.19 1.22
C LYS A 208 -21.25 -5.88 2.67
N CYS A 209 -20.23 -5.88 3.54
CA CYS A 209 -20.34 -5.47 4.93
C CYS A 209 -20.75 -3.99 5.05
N LEU A 210 -20.14 -3.10 4.27
CA LEU A 210 -20.44 -1.66 4.28
C LEU A 210 -21.77 -1.32 3.59
N SER A 211 -22.30 -2.20 2.75
CA SER A 211 -23.65 -2.06 2.17
C SER A 211 -24.76 -2.32 3.20
N ASN A 212 -24.45 -2.98 4.33
CA ASN A 212 -25.40 -3.16 5.42
C ASN A 212 -25.36 -1.93 6.37
N GLY A 213 -26.52 -1.29 6.55
CA GLY A 213 -26.62 -0.04 7.32
C GLY A 213 -26.19 -0.15 8.78
N SER A 214 -26.31 -1.33 9.40
CA SER A 214 -25.94 -1.52 10.81
C SER A 214 -24.42 -1.57 11.02
N SER A 215 -23.71 -2.35 10.21
CA SER A 215 -22.25 -2.44 10.19
C SER A 215 -21.63 -1.13 9.72
N LEU A 216 -22.17 -0.52 8.66
CA LEU A 216 -21.74 0.79 8.18
C LEU A 216 -21.80 1.83 9.30
N ARG A 217 -22.95 1.94 9.99
CA ARG A 217 -23.13 2.86 11.11
C ARG A 217 -22.13 2.61 12.23
N SER A 218 -21.82 1.35 12.54
CA SER A 218 -20.84 0.99 13.57
C SER A 218 -19.42 1.44 13.19
N ILE A 219 -19.02 1.23 11.94
CA ILE A 219 -17.68 1.60 11.45
C ILE A 219 -17.56 3.13 11.35
N MET A 220 -18.56 3.82 10.77
CA MET A 220 -18.60 5.28 10.68
C MET A 220 -18.44 5.94 12.06
N LYS A 221 -19.06 5.38 13.11
CA LYS A 221 -18.91 5.89 14.48
C LYS A 221 -17.48 5.76 15.04
N LYS A 222 -16.69 4.79 14.56
CA LYS A 222 -15.34 4.52 15.07
C LYS A 222 -14.26 5.33 14.35
N ILE A 223 -14.37 5.49 13.03
CA ILE A 223 -13.32 6.11 12.22
C ILE A 223 -13.78 7.35 11.43
N GLY A 224 -15.06 7.71 11.49
CA GLY A 224 -15.63 8.84 10.76
C GLY A 224 -16.04 8.49 9.32
N ALA A 225 -17.00 9.24 8.79
CA ALA A 225 -17.52 9.03 7.44
C ALA A 225 -16.48 9.34 6.37
N GLU A 226 -15.69 10.41 6.55
CA GLU A 226 -14.63 10.84 5.64
C GLU A 226 -13.55 9.76 5.47
N THR A 227 -13.09 9.17 6.57
CA THR A 227 -12.10 8.08 6.55
C THR A 227 -12.64 6.85 5.81
N VAL A 228 -13.92 6.49 6.01
CA VAL A 228 -14.54 5.38 5.28
C VAL A 228 -14.60 5.67 3.79
N GLN A 229 -15.03 6.87 3.38
CA GLN A 229 -15.03 7.26 1.96
C GLN A 229 -13.64 7.19 1.34
N LEU A 230 -12.62 7.71 2.04
CA LEU A 230 -11.23 7.72 1.61
C LEU A 230 -10.70 6.31 1.38
N LEU A 231 -10.89 5.42 2.36
CA LEU A 231 -10.47 4.02 2.29
C LEU A 231 -11.17 3.29 1.14
N LEU A 232 -12.48 3.48 0.99
CA LEU A 232 -13.25 2.87 -0.10
C LEU A 232 -12.78 3.34 -1.48
N ALA A 233 -12.57 4.65 -1.65
CA ALA A 233 -12.11 5.21 -2.92
C ALA A 233 -10.74 4.65 -3.33
N HIS A 234 -9.79 4.62 -2.39
CA HIS A 234 -8.45 4.09 -2.66
C HIS A 234 -8.42 2.58 -2.84
N ALA A 235 -9.24 1.82 -2.11
CA ALA A 235 -9.39 0.38 -2.33
C ALA A 235 -9.98 0.08 -3.70
N PHE A 236 -10.99 0.84 -4.13
CA PHE A 236 -11.58 0.70 -5.46
C PHE A 236 -10.57 1.02 -6.57
N GLN A 237 -9.82 2.12 -6.43
CA GLN A 237 -8.73 2.47 -7.37
C GLN A 237 -7.68 1.34 -7.47
N ALA A 238 -7.27 0.79 -6.33
CA ALA A 238 -6.31 -0.31 -6.28
C ALA A 238 -6.88 -1.58 -6.95
N GLN A 239 -8.14 -1.93 -6.68
CA GLN A 239 -8.82 -3.05 -7.30
C GLN A 239 -8.88 -2.90 -8.83
N LEU A 240 -9.25 -1.72 -9.34
CA LEU A 240 -9.29 -1.45 -10.77
C LEU A 240 -7.92 -1.62 -11.42
N ALA A 241 -6.87 -1.08 -10.79
CA ALA A 241 -5.52 -1.21 -11.30
C ALA A 241 -5.04 -2.68 -11.35
N LEU A 242 -5.47 -3.51 -10.39
CA LEU A 242 -5.20 -4.96 -10.40
C LEU A 242 -5.97 -5.66 -11.53
N SER A 243 -7.26 -5.36 -11.70
CA SER A 243 -8.08 -5.94 -12.77
C SER A 243 -7.57 -5.56 -14.17
N CYS A 244 -7.12 -4.32 -14.39
CA CYS A 244 -6.52 -3.92 -15.66
C CYS A 244 -5.23 -4.70 -15.97
N LYS A 245 -4.39 -4.96 -14.96
CA LYS A 245 -3.15 -5.73 -15.15
C LYS A 245 -3.41 -7.19 -15.51
N SER A 246 -4.40 -7.83 -14.89
CA SER A 246 -4.77 -9.22 -15.22
C SER A 246 -5.31 -9.35 -16.65
N HIS A 247 -5.97 -8.33 -17.19
CA HIS A 247 -6.43 -8.33 -18.59
C HIS A 247 -5.31 -8.02 -19.61
N SER A 248 -4.19 -7.42 -19.17
CA SER A 248 -3.03 -7.16 -20.05
C SER A 248 -2.07 -8.34 -20.16
N ALA A 249 -2.19 -9.31 -19.26
CA ALA A 249 -1.37 -10.52 -19.20
C ALA A 249 -2.21 -11.76 -19.54
N GLU A 250 -2.84 -11.78 -20.71
CA GLU A 250 -3.40 -13.02 -21.26
C GLU A 250 -2.27 -13.85 -21.89
N ASP A 251 -1.60 -14.67 -21.08
CA ASP A 251 -1.54 -16.12 -21.27
C ASP A 251 -0.71 -16.79 -20.14
N VAL A 252 -1.18 -17.96 -19.68
CA VAL A 252 -0.56 -18.87 -18.69
C VAL A 252 -0.75 -18.53 -17.20
N SER A 253 -1.91 -18.93 -16.66
CA SER A 253 -2.02 -20.04 -15.68
C SER A 253 -3.32 -19.92 -14.88
N LYS A 254 -4.24 -20.86 -15.12
CA LYS A 254 -5.33 -21.13 -14.19
C LYS A 254 -4.74 -21.79 -12.95
N SER A 255 -4.65 -21.09 -11.83
CA SER A 255 -4.56 -21.74 -10.53
C SER A 255 -5.96 -21.91 -9.98
N ASP A 256 -6.38 -23.17 -9.92
CA ASP A 256 -7.56 -23.67 -9.23
C ASP A 256 -7.45 -23.37 -7.72
N GLY A 257 -8.52 -22.87 -7.11
CA GLY A 257 -8.53 -22.40 -5.72
C GLY A 257 -9.66 -21.42 -5.44
N ASP A 258 -10.84 -21.98 -5.21
CA ASP A 258 -12.15 -21.36 -4.96
C ASP A 258 -12.13 -20.26 -3.87
N VAL A 259 -12.10 -18.99 -4.28
CA VAL A 259 -12.69 -17.85 -3.55
C VAL A 259 -13.48 -17.08 -4.60
N VAL A 260 -14.80 -17.00 -4.42
CA VAL A 260 -15.70 -16.25 -5.31
C VAL A 260 -15.36 -14.76 -5.18
N ASP A 261 -14.36 -14.31 -5.94
CA ASP A 261 -14.09 -12.90 -6.11
C ASP A 261 -15.31 -12.28 -6.80
N CYS A 262 -15.87 -11.22 -6.19
CA CYS A 262 -16.96 -10.48 -6.79
C CYS A 262 -16.54 -10.04 -8.19
N SER A 263 -17.40 -10.24 -9.19
CA SER A 263 -17.16 -9.71 -10.52
C SER A 263 -16.97 -8.20 -10.44
N LEU A 264 -16.18 -7.61 -11.35
CA LEU A 264 -15.96 -6.16 -11.37
C LEU A 264 -17.29 -5.36 -11.38
N MET A 265 -18.32 -5.93 -12.01
CA MET A 265 -19.68 -5.35 -12.02
C MET A 265 -20.32 -5.35 -10.63
N GLU A 266 -20.22 -6.46 -9.88
CA GLU A 266 -20.72 -6.53 -8.50
C GLU A 266 -19.93 -5.59 -7.58
N ILE A 267 -18.62 -5.48 -7.77
CA ILE A 267 -17.79 -4.51 -7.04
C ILE A 267 -18.30 -3.09 -7.29
N CYS A 268 -18.56 -2.71 -8.54
CA CYS A 268 -19.11 -1.39 -8.86
C CYS A 268 -20.50 -1.15 -8.24
N LYS A 269 -21.39 -2.15 -8.26
CA LYS A 269 -22.73 -2.06 -7.63
C LYS A 269 -22.63 -1.89 -6.11
N HIS A 270 -21.77 -2.69 -5.46
CA HIS A 270 -21.58 -2.57 -4.02
C HIS A 270 -20.88 -1.26 -3.63
N MET A 271 -19.97 -0.76 -4.48
CA MET A 271 -19.33 0.55 -4.27
C MET A 271 -20.35 1.69 -4.26
N ILE A 272 -21.24 1.73 -5.26
CA ILE A 272 -22.34 2.72 -5.32
C ILE A 272 -23.25 2.57 -4.09
N SER A 273 -23.64 1.33 -3.76
CA SER A 273 -24.50 1.04 -2.61
C SER A 273 -23.88 1.47 -1.27
N ALA A 274 -22.57 1.31 -1.11
CA ALA A 274 -21.85 1.74 0.10
C ALA A 274 -21.84 3.26 0.23
N PHE A 275 -21.61 4.01 -0.84
CA PHE A 275 -21.65 5.48 -0.84
C PHE A 275 -23.06 6.05 -0.65
N ASP A 276 -24.07 5.42 -1.25
CA ASP A 276 -25.47 5.76 -0.97
C ASP A 276 -25.81 5.52 0.50
N GLY A 277 -25.29 4.43 1.09
CA GLY A 277 -25.39 4.14 2.51
C GLY A 277 -24.74 5.22 3.38
N LEU A 278 -23.54 5.68 3.01
CA LEU A 278 -22.82 6.75 3.72
C LEU A 278 -23.64 8.04 3.73
N LYS A 279 -24.14 8.46 2.56
CA LYS A 279 -24.95 9.68 2.42
C LYS A 279 -26.30 9.61 3.16
N LYS A 280 -26.91 8.43 3.24
CA LYS A 280 -28.15 8.22 4.02
C LYS A 280 -27.92 8.28 5.53
N MET A 281 -26.73 7.88 5.99
CA MET A 281 -26.40 7.87 7.42
C MET A 281 -25.91 9.23 7.92
N ASP A 282 -25.37 10.05 7.02
CA ASP A 282 -24.93 11.41 7.28
C ASP A 282 -25.32 12.31 6.10
N GLU A 283 -26.49 12.96 6.22
CA GLU A 283 -27.06 13.81 5.15
C GLU A 283 -26.24 15.07 4.90
N GLN A 284 -25.45 15.52 5.89
CA GLN A 284 -24.58 16.69 5.79
C GLN A 284 -23.19 16.34 5.25
N MET A 285 -22.90 15.06 5.05
CA MET A 285 -21.63 14.57 4.56
C MET A 285 -21.42 14.94 3.09
N ASP A 286 -20.40 15.73 2.83
CA ASP A 286 -19.91 15.94 1.47
C ASP A 286 -19.11 14.73 0.98
N ILE A 287 -19.33 14.37 -0.27
CA ILE A 287 -18.51 13.34 -0.93
C ILE A 287 -17.18 13.98 -1.31
N LEU A 288 -16.08 13.42 -0.79
CA LEU A 288 -14.72 13.87 -1.09
C LEU A 288 -14.44 13.78 -2.61
N PRO A 289 -13.52 14.61 -3.16
CA PRO A 289 -13.16 14.56 -4.59
C PRO A 289 -12.79 13.15 -5.07
N THR A 290 -11.97 12.43 -4.29
CA THR A 290 -11.58 11.03 -4.56
C THR A 290 -12.78 10.07 -4.55
N GLY A 291 -13.75 10.30 -3.68
CA GLY A 291 -15.00 9.54 -3.65
C GLY A 291 -15.87 9.80 -4.88
N LYS A 292 -15.96 11.05 -5.32
CA LYS A 292 -16.69 11.43 -6.55
C LYS A 292 -16.08 10.77 -7.80
N GLU A 293 -14.76 10.78 -7.91
CA GLU A 293 -14.05 10.07 -8.99
C GLU A 293 -14.33 8.57 -8.97
N ALA A 294 -14.25 7.93 -7.81
CA ALA A 294 -14.51 6.50 -7.68
C ALA A 294 -15.96 6.14 -8.08
N LEU A 295 -16.95 6.95 -7.67
CA LEU A 295 -18.34 6.79 -8.07
C LEU A 295 -18.55 7.01 -9.57
N PHE A 296 -17.94 8.04 -10.13
CA PHE A 296 -18.00 8.30 -11.56
C PHE A 296 -17.48 7.10 -12.36
N VAL A 297 -16.31 6.56 -11.99
CA VAL A 297 -15.75 5.39 -12.66
C VAL A 297 -16.62 4.15 -12.49
N ALA A 298 -17.14 3.89 -11.28
CA ALA A 298 -18.02 2.75 -11.03
C ALA A 298 -19.31 2.81 -11.88
N THR A 299 -19.94 3.98 -11.98
CA THR A 299 -21.13 4.18 -12.82
C THR A 299 -20.81 4.03 -14.32
N ALA A 300 -19.70 4.60 -14.78
CA ALA A 300 -19.26 4.48 -16.17
C ALA A 300 -19.02 3.01 -16.58
N ILE A 301 -18.37 2.21 -15.73
CA ILE A 301 -18.14 0.78 -15.97
C ILE A 301 -19.47 0.03 -16.11
N LEU A 302 -20.46 0.33 -15.24
CA LEU A 302 -21.78 -0.29 -15.31
C LEU A 302 -22.54 0.10 -16.58
N SER A 303 -22.42 1.35 -17.03
CA SER A 303 -23.07 1.84 -18.25
C SER A 303 -22.48 1.27 -19.54
N ILE A 304 -21.16 1.06 -19.61
CA ILE A 304 -20.49 0.52 -20.81
C ILE A 304 -20.86 -0.96 -21.05
N LYS A 305 -21.21 -1.70 -19.99
CA LYS A 305 -21.52 -3.14 -20.04
C LYS A 305 -23.02 -3.46 -19.94
N SER A 306 -23.89 -2.44 -19.90
CA SER A 306 -25.36 -2.58 -19.94
C SER A 306 -25.89 -2.48 -21.36
#